data_AF-A0A9E5PL07-F1
#
_entry.id   AF-A0A9E5PL07-F1
#
_cell.length_a   1.000
_cell.length_b   1.000
_cell.length_c   1.000
_cell.angle_alpha   90.00
_cell.angle_beta   90.00
_cell.angle_gamma   90.00
#
_symmetry.space_group_name_H-M   'P 1'
#
loop_
_entity.id
_entity.type
_entity.pdbx_description
1 polymer ?
#
loop_
_entity_poly.entity_id
_entity_poly.type
_entity_poly.pdbx_seq_one_letter_code
_entity_poly.pdbx_strand_id
1 'polypeptide(L)'
;MYQVRDDRVVEIESAPPPDTGAPLPAVVSDEWHVLLAYIVSEPDPDWDGSYVEVVSPGTPNELVAVVRFERPCCHLFGPPNDEALHGHPLASRGLRHYSVSEVINSSWVHSLERMNSVHPQHRPERFGSYRHYIFAFHDSTFECVAEGFEVKLHRGSLKSAVRLMSQMLDGDMEEGPSA
;
A
#
# COMPACT_ATOMS: atom_id res chain seq x y z
N MET A 1 10.98 -6.48 -11.07
CA MET A 1 11.64 -5.41 -10.29
C MET A 1 12.12 -4.34 -11.27
N TYR A 2 11.78 -3.08 -11.04
CA TYR A 2 12.14 -1.95 -11.91
C TYR A 2 13.54 -1.43 -11.56
N GLN A 3 14.21 -0.81 -12.53
CA GLN A 3 15.56 -0.25 -12.32
C GLN A 3 15.46 1.18 -11.80
N VAL A 4 15.86 1.40 -10.54
CA VAL A 4 15.87 2.72 -9.88
C VAL A 4 16.82 3.69 -10.59
N ARG A 5 16.39 4.94 -10.76
CA ARG A 5 17.12 6.03 -11.41
C ARG A 5 17.12 7.29 -10.54
N ASP A 6 16.24 8.24 -10.83
CA ASP A 6 16.12 9.54 -10.17
C ASP A 6 14.99 9.56 -9.12
N ASP A 7 14.54 8.37 -8.73
CA ASP A 7 13.48 8.15 -7.75
C ASP A 7 13.83 8.83 -6.42
N ARG A 8 12.81 9.47 -5.83
CA ARG A 8 12.85 10.02 -4.47
C ARG A 8 11.61 9.58 -3.72
N VAL A 9 11.81 8.99 -2.55
CA VAL A 9 10.73 8.56 -1.67
C VAL A 9 10.40 9.72 -0.73
N VAL A 10 9.11 10.08 -0.66
CA VAL A 10 8.58 11.11 0.22
C VAL A 10 7.47 10.49 1.06
N GLU A 11 7.60 10.60 2.37
CA GLU A 11 6.63 10.08 3.32
C GLU A 11 5.31 10.86 3.25
N ILE A 12 4.19 10.15 3.34
CA ILE A 12 2.83 10.71 3.38
C ILE A 12 2.41 10.79 4.84
N GLU A 13 2.77 11.88 5.52
CA GLU A 13 2.53 12.06 6.97
C GLU A 13 1.03 12.05 7.35
N SER A 14 0.14 12.30 6.40
CA SER A 14 -1.31 12.23 6.62
C SER A 14 -1.87 10.80 6.59
N ALA A 15 -1.10 9.82 6.12
CA ALA A 15 -1.54 8.43 6.10
C ALA A 15 -1.34 7.80 7.50
N PRO A 16 -2.28 6.96 7.98
CA PRO A 16 -2.11 6.26 9.25
C PRO A 16 -0.83 5.42 9.25
N PRO A 17 0.07 5.56 10.24
CA PRO A 17 1.29 4.78 10.27
C PRO A 17 0.97 3.31 10.58
N PRO A 18 1.59 2.34 9.88
CA PRO A 18 1.49 0.93 10.24
C PRO A 18 1.97 0.67 11.67
N ASP A 19 1.33 -0.28 12.34
CA ASP A 19 1.85 -0.78 13.62
C ASP A 19 3.27 -1.34 13.45
N THR A 20 4.14 -1.05 14.41
CA THR A 20 5.56 -1.41 14.31
C THR A 20 5.83 -2.85 14.71
N GLY A 21 4.93 -3.50 15.45
CA GLY A 21 5.10 -4.88 15.91
C GLY A 21 4.31 -5.88 15.07
N ALA A 22 3.01 -5.64 14.89
CA ALA A 22 2.09 -6.54 14.22
C ALA A 22 1.12 -5.80 13.29
N PRO A 23 1.62 -5.18 12.20
CA PRO A 23 0.76 -4.48 11.23
C PRO A 23 -0.16 -5.43 10.46
N LEU A 24 0.23 -6.70 10.35
CA LEU A 24 -0.54 -7.79 9.72
C LEU A 24 -1.22 -7.37 8.39
N PRO A 25 -0.46 -6.92 7.38
CA PRO A 25 -1.04 -6.44 6.13
C PRO A 25 -1.80 -7.56 5.39
N ALA A 26 -2.97 -7.22 4.85
CA ALA A 26 -3.79 -8.10 4.03
C ALA A 26 -4.23 -7.40 2.75
N VAL A 27 -4.12 -8.09 1.62
CA VAL A 27 -4.48 -7.57 0.29
C VAL A 27 -5.69 -8.34 -0.24
N VAL A 28 -6.64 -7.61 -0.81
CA VAL A 28 -7.75 -8.15 -1.61
C VAL A 28 -7.69 -7.46 -2.96
N SER A 29 -7.61 -8.22 -4.05
CA SER A 29 -7.51 -7.66 -5.39
C SER A 29 -8.18 -8.52 -6.45
N ASP A 30 -8.68 -7.86 -7.49
CA ASP A 30 -9.10 -8.44 -8.77
C ASP A 30 -8.49 -7.64 -9.93
N GLU A 31 -9.08 -7.70 -11.13
CA GLU A 31 -8.59 -6.97 -12.30
C GLU A 31 -8.76 -5.44 -12.20
N TRP A 32 -9.74 -4.97 -11.42
CA TRP A 32 -10.14 -3.57 -11.32
C TRP A 32 -9.84 -2.94 -9.96
N HIS A 33 -9.73 -3.77 -8.93
CA HIS A 33 -9.62 -3.32 -7.55
C HIS A 33 -8.35 -3.84 -6.89
N VAL A 34 -7.75 -2.98 -6.08
CA VAL A 34 -6.71 -3.33 -5.11
C VAL A 34 -7.08 -2.65 -3.81
N LEU A 35 -7.27 -3.45 -2.77
CA LEU A 35 -7.50 -2.99 -1.40
C LEU A 35 -6.44 -3.57 -0.48
N LEU A 36 -6.02 -2.76 0.48
CA LEU A 36 -5.04 -3.10 1.49
C LEU A 36 -5.62 -2.79 2.87
N ALA A 37 -5.50 -3.73 3.80
CA ALA A 37 -5.77 -3.47 5.21
C ALA A 37 -4.53 -3.72 6.05
N TYR A 38 -4.32 -2.91 7.08
CA TYR A 38 -3.27 -3.12 8.09
C TYR A 38 -3.69 -2.48 9.42
N ILE A 39 -3.13 -2.99 10.50
CA ILE A 39 -3.31 -2.44 11.85
C ILE A 39 -2.47 -1.16 11.96
N VAL A 40 -3.12 -0.10 12.41
CA VAL A 40 -2.53 1.23 12.62
C VAL A 40 -1.83 1.25 13.97
N SER A 41 -0.69 1.93 14.06
CA SER A 41 -0.02 2.13 15.34
C SER A 41 -0.89 2.99 16.28
N GLU A 42 -1.31 2.40 17.40
CA GLU A 42 -1.90 3.09 18.55
C GLU A 42 -0.99 2.86 19.77
N PRO A 43 0.12 3.61 19.94
CA PRO A 43 1.05 3.38 21.04
C PRO A 43 0.36 3.54 22.39
N ASP A 44 0.51 2.54 23.27
CA ASP A 44 0.07 2.64 24.65
C ASP A 44 0.96 3.65 25.40
N PRO A 45 0.41 4.79 25.87
CA PRO A 45 1.19 5.82 26.54
C PRO A 45 1.77 5.36 27.88
N ASP A 46 1.22 4.29 28.47
CA ASP A 46 1.64 3.73 29.74
C ASP A 46 2.59 2.52 29.58
N TRP A 47 2.97 2.19 28.34
CA TRP A 47 3.85 1.06 28.06
C TRP A 47 5.26 1.27 28.62
N ASP A 48 5.67 0.38 29.52
CA ASP A 48 6.97 0.43 30.22
C ASP A 48 7.99 -0.61 29.69
N GLY A 49 7.63 -1.34 28.62
CA GLY A 49 8.45 -2.39 28.03
C GLY A 49 8.40 -3.74 28.76
N SER A 50 7.59 -3.89 29.80
CA SER A 50 7.51 -5.14 30.59
C SER A 50 6.56 -6.19 30.03
N TYR A 51 5.73 -5.83 29.06
CA TYR A 51 4.78 -6.72 28.39
C TYR A 51 4.75 -6.51 26.88
N VAL A 52 4.28 -7.54 26.18
CA VAL A 52 4.04 -7.54 24.74
C VAL A 52 2.60 -8.01 24.52
N GLU A 53 1.84 -7.26 23.73
CA GLU A 53 0.52 -7.67 23.30
C GLU A 53 0.65 -8.58 22.07
N VAL A 54 0.06 -9.77 22.15
CA VAL A 54 0.02 -10.70 21.02
C VAL A 54 -1.20 -10.39 20.17
N VAL A 55 -0.97 -9.66 19.09
CA VAL A 55 -2.00 -9.31 18.12
C VAL A 55 -2.10 -10.40 17.05
N SER A 56 -3.33 -10.78 16.71
CA SER A 56 -3.65 -11.74 15.66
C SER A 56 -4.69 -11.16 14.72
N PRO A 57 -4.91 -11.73 13.53
CA PRO A 57 -5.97 -11.26 12.62
C PRO A 57 -7.38 -11.24 13.24
N GLY A 58 -7.60 -12.02 14.30
CA GLY A 58 -8.88 -12.10 15.02
C GLY A 58 -8.98 -11.18 16.24
N THR A 59 -7.90 -10.50 16.65
CA THR A 59 -7.88 -9.62 17.82
C THR A 59 -8.90 -8.50 17.61
N PRO A 60 -9.90 -8.35 18.51
CA PRO A 60 -10.94 -7.34 18.36
C PRO A 60 -10.45 -5.97 18.81
N ASN A 61 -11.19 -4.93 18.46
CA ASN A 61 -10.91 -3.55 18.87
C ASN A 61 -9.51 -3.07 18.49
N GLU A 62 -8.94 -3.49 17.38
CA GLU A 62 -7.80 -2.80 16.75
C GLU A 62 -8.29 -1.62 15.92
N LEU A 63 -7.46 -0.59 15.75
CA LEU A 63 -7.66 0.41 14.70
C LEU A 63 -7.04 -0.10 13.39
N VAL A 64 -7.88 -0.37 12.40
CA VAL A 64 -7.46 -0.91 11.10
C VAL A 64 -7.66 0.15 10.03
N ALA A 65 -6.60 0.44 9.27
CA ALA A 65 -6.71 1.21 8.04
C ALA A 65 -7.18 0.28 6.91
N VAL A 66 -8.23 0.67 6.19
CA VAL A 66 -8.67 0.06 4.95
C VAL A 66 -8.39 1.04 3.82
N VAL A 67 -7.44 0.70 2.96
CA VAL A 67 -6.96 1.51 1.85
C VAL A 67 -7.57 0.99 0.55
N ARG A 68 -8.21 1.87 -0.22
CA ARG A 68 -8.70 1.59 -1.56
C ARG A 68 -7.88 2.39 -2.56
N PHE A 69 -7.25 1.72 -3.53
CA PHE A 69 -6.48 2.40 -4.58
C PHE A 69 -7.39 2.80 -5.75
N GLU A 70 -7.22 4.02 -6.23
CA GLU A 70 -7.97 4.55 -7.37
C GLU A 70 -7.30 4.15 -8.68
N ARG A 71 -8.06 3.44 -9.55
CA ARG A 71 -7.57 2.95 -10.85
C ARG A 71 -6.20 2.24 -10.71
N PRO A 72 -6.08 1.17 -9.91
CA PRO A 72 -4.80 0.49 -9.74
C PRO A 72 -4.31 -0.10 -11.07
N CYS A 73 -3.03 0.09 -11.36
CA CYS A 73 -2.37 -0.45 -12.56
C CYS A 73 -1.55 -1.70 -12.25
N CYS A 74 -0.83 -1.72 -11.11
CA CYS A 74 -0.02 -2.86 -10.71
C CYS A 74 0.27 -2.79 -9.20
N HIS A 75 0.49 -3.93 -8.55
CA HIS A 75 0.94 -3.99 -7.17
C HIS A 75 1.97 -5.10 -6.95
N LEU A 76 2.76 -4.94 -5.89
CA LEU A 76 3.73 -5.92 -5.40
C LEU A 76 3.52 -6.06 -3.90
N PHE A 77 3.49 -7.29 -3.40
CA PHE A 77 3.39 -7.56 -1.97
C PHE A 77 4.33 -8.69 -1.59
N GLY A 78 5.17 -8.45 -0.58
CA GLY A 78 6.15 -9.44 -0.11
C GLY A 78 7.45 -8.78 0.36
N PRO A 79 8.63 -9.33 0.06
CA PRO A 79 9.89 -8.87 0.61
C PRO A 79 10.27 -7.46 0.14
N PRO A 80 11.13 -6.75 0.90
CA PRO A 80 11.79 -7.19 2.13
C PRO A 80 10.93 -7.02 3.39
N ASN A 81 11.36 -7.65 4.48
CA ASN A 81 10.94 -7.29 5.84
C ASN A 81 11.76 -6.10 6.36
N ASP A 82 11.48 -5.65 7.57
CA ASP A 82 12.14 -4.53 8.24
C ASP A 82 13.64 -4.77 8.50
N GLU A 83 14.04 -5.99 8.88
CA GLU A 83 15.43 -6.41 9.08
C GLU A 83 16.25 -6.30 7.78
N ALA A 84 15.61 -6.54 6.64
CA ALA A 84 16.22 -6.48 5.32
C ALA A 84 15.82 -5.22 4.53
N LEU A 85 15.19 -4.22 5.15
CA LEU A 85 14.65 -3.05 4.43
C LEU A 85 15.74 -2.29 3.67
N HIS A 86 16.96 -2.27 4.18
CA HIS A 86 18.12 -1.66 3.50
C HIS A 86 18.49 -2.34 2.17
N GLY A 87 18.01 -3.58 1.94
CA GLY A 87 18.11 -4.28 0.67
C GLY A 87 17.03 -3.87 -0.35
N HIS A 88 16.02 -3.09 0.05
CA HIS A 88 15.02 -2.56 -0.87
C HIS A 88 15.67 -1.66 -1.92
N PRO A 89 15.31 -1.73 -3.21
CA PRO A 89 15.91 -0.88 -4.27
C PRO A 89 15.84 0.62 -3.98
N LEU A 90 14.81 1.06 -3.25
CA LEU A 90 14.58 2.46 -2.87
C LEU A 90 15.04 2.81 -1.43
N ALA A 91 15.74 1.91 -0.73
CA ALA A 91 16.20 2.16 0.64
C ALA A 91 17.08 3.42 0.75
N SER A 92 17.99 3.62 -0.20
CA SER A 92 18.86 4.81 -0.26
C SER A 92 18.17 6.06 -0.83
N ARG A 93 16.88 5.97 -1.16
CA ARG A 93 16.09 7.04 -1.81
C ARG A 93 15.11 7.73 -0.87
N GLY A 94 15.17 7.41 0.42
CA GLY A 94 14.33 8.02 1.46
C GLY A 94 13.28 7.09 2.05
N LEU A 95 13.22 5.82 1.63
CA LEU A 95 12.31 4.85 2.22
C LEU A 95 12.66 4.61 3.70
N ARG A 96 11.64 4.69 4.56
CA ARG A 96 11.77 4.49 6.02
C ARG A 96 10.99 3.28 6.48
N HIS A 97 11.44 2.70 7.60
CA HIS A 97 10.70 1.66 8.32
C HIS A 97 9.30 2.13 8.71
N TYR A 98 8.33 1.22 8.66
CA TYR A 98 6.96 1.45 9.13
C TYR A 98 6.32 2.74 8.58
N SER A 99 6.56 3.04 7.30
CA SER A 99 6.13 4.28 6.66
C SER A 99 5.18 4.03 5.50
N VAL A 100 4.34 5.02 5.21
CA VAL A 100 3.57 5.12 3.98
C VAL A 100 4.19 6.25 3.16
N SER A 101 4.58 5.96 1.91
CA SER A 101 5.34 6.90 1.09
C SER A 101 4.90 6.91 -0.36
N GLU A 102 5.13 8.03 -1.04
CA GLU A 102 5.06 8.17 -2.49
C GLU A 102 6.48 8.20 -3.08
N VAL A 103 6.65 7.57 -4.24
CA VAL A 103 7.87 7.63 -5.05
C VAL A 103 7.72 8.68 -6.16
N ILE A 104 8.39 9.80 -5.98
CA ILE A 104 8.48 10.87 -6.96
C ILE A 104 9.44 10.46 -8.08
N ASN A 105 9.07 10.74 -9.33
CA ASN A 105 9.77 10.31 -10.54
C ASN A 105 9.96 8.78 -10.60
N SER A 106 8.89 8.05 -10.28
CA SER A 106 8.92 6.58 -10.18
C SER A 106 9.41 5.90 -11.46
N SER A 107 10.54 5.21 -11.33
CA SER A 107 11.07 4.33 -12.37
C SER A 107 10.14 3.16 -12.68
N TRP A 108 9.27 2.77 -11.74
CA TRP A 108 8.27 1.73 -11.99
C TRP A 108 7.18 2.22 -12.94
N VAL A 109 6.63 3.42 -12.71
CA VAL A 109 5.63 4.04 -13.60
C VAL A 109 6.21 4.18 -15.01
N HIS A 110 7.45 4.65 -15.15
CA HIS A 110 8.14 4.73 -16.45
C HIS A 110 8.37 3.36 -17.10
N SER A 111 8.58 2.30 -16.31
CA SER A 111 8.73 0.95 -16.84
C SER A 111 7.41 0.39 -17.37
N LEU A 112 6.30 0.67 -16.68
CA LEU A 112 4.95 0.27 -17.09
C LEU A 112 4.51 1.01 -18.36
N GLU A 113 4.78 2.32 -18.45
CA GLU A 113 4.55 3.13 -19.65
C GLU A 113 5.30 2.55 -20.86
N ARG A 114 6.60 2.29 -20.70
CA ARG A 114 7.44 1.66 -21.74
C ARG A 114 6.94 0.29 -22.15
N MET A 115 6.45 -0.52 -21.21
CA MET A 115 5.87 -1.83 -21.52
C MET A 115 4.63 -1.68 -22.43
N ASN A 116 3.82 -0.64 -22.19
CA ASN A 116 2.65 -0.34 -23.00
C ASN A 116 2.99 0.27 -24.37
N SER A 117 4.21 0.78 -24.58
CA SER A 117 4.58 1.57 -25.77
C SER A 117 4.57 0.79 -27.09
N VAL A 118 4.43 -0.54 -27.05
CA VAL A 118 4.26 -1.39 -28.25
C VAL A 118 2.83 -1.32 -28.80
N HIS A 119 1.88 -0.75 -28.06
CA HIS A 119 0.50 -0.61 -28.48
C HIS A 119 0.36 0.47 -29.58
N PRO A 120 -0.32 0.21 -30.71
CA PRO A 120 -0.44 1.18 -31.81
C PRO A 120 -1.12 2.50 -31.42
N GLN A 121 -1.93 2.49 -30.36
CA GLN A 121 -2.61 3.68 -29.81
C GLN A 121 -2.01 4.12 -28.48
N HIS A 122 -0.75 3.78 -28.21
CA HIS A 122 -0.06 4.19 -27.00
C HIS A 122 -0.14 5.72 -26.82
N ARG A 123 -0.51 6.13 -25.60
CA ARG A 123 -0.61 7.53 -25.18
C ARG A 123 0.17 7.68 -23.88
N PRO A 124 1.43 8.14 -23.92
CA PRO A 124 2.26 8.22 -22.72
C PRO A 124 1.68 9.16 -21.67
N GLU A 125 0.87 10.14 -22.08
CA GLU A 125 0.23 11.10 -21.19
C GLU A 125 -0.75 10.43 -20.22
N ARG A 126 -1.32 9.27 -20.59
CA ARG A 126 -2.18 8.47 -19.69
C ARG A 126 -1.43 7.96 -18.46
N PHE A 127 -0.10 7.85 -18.53
CA PHE A 127 0.70 7.44 -17.39
C PHE A 127 1.06 8.60 -16.45
N GLY A 128 0.77 9.85 -16.82
CA GLY A 128 1.07 11.03 -16.02
C GLY A 128 0.21 11.18 -14.75
N SER A 129 -0.97 10.56 -14.71
CA SER A 129 -1.84 10.52 -13.52
C SER A 129 -1.37 9.48 -12.50
N TYR A 130 -0.64 8.45 -12.93
CA TYR A 130 -0.17 7.41 -12.02
C TYR A 130 0.87 7.92 -11.02
N ARG A 131 0.76 7.38 -9.82
CA ARG A 131 1.63 7.57 -8.67
C ARG A 131 2.05 6.19 -8.18
N HIS A 132 3.15 6.14 -7.44
CA HIS A 132 3.71 4.91 -6.91
C HIS A 132 3.81 5.03 -5.41
N TYR A 133 3.05 4.20 -4.71
CA TYR A 133 2.95 4.17 -3.26
C TYR A 133 3.69 2.97 -2.69
N ILE A 134 4.32 3.15 -1.52
CA ILE A 134 5.00 2.10 -0.76
C ILE A 134 4.50 2.15 0.68
N PHE A 135 4.13 0.99 1.21
CA PHE A 135 3.81 0.75 2.60
C PHE A 135 4.85 -0.23 3.13
N ALA A 136 5.72 0.23 4.01
CA ALA A 136 6.71 -0.61 4.67
C ALA A 136 6.11 -1.19 5.96
N PHE A 137 6.04 -2.51 6.07
CA PHE A 137 5.56 -3.22 7.26
C PHE A 137 6.70 -3.97 7.93
N HIS A 138 6.39 -4.67 9.04
CA HIS A 138 7.34 -5.51 9.74
C HIS A 138 7.87 -6.63 8.85
N ASP A 139 7.01 -7.53 8.35
CA ASP A 139 7.47 -8.72 7.61
C ASP A 139 7.52 -8.54 6.09
N SER A 140 7.06 -7.41 5.57
CA SER A 140 6.88 -7.20 4.13
C SER A 140 6.78 -5.73 3.75
N THR A 141 6.91 -5.46 2.46
CA THR A 141 6.49 -4.20 1.83
C THR A 141 5.31 -4.47 0.91
N PHE A 142 4.41 -3.51 0.81
CA PHE A 142 3.41 -3.42 -0.24
C PHE A 142 3.70 -2.20 -1.10
N GLU A 143 3.73 -2.38 -2.42
CA GLU A 143 3.86 -1.29 -3.37
C GLU A 143 2.67 -1.30 -4.35
N CYS A 144 2.16 -0.14 -4.73
CA CYS A 144 1.11 -0.03 -5.74
C CYS A 144 1.30 1.18 -6.64
N VAL A 145 1.09 0.97 -7.93
CA VAL A 145 0.93 2.04 -8.92
C VAL A 145 -0.56 2.26 -9.15
N ALA A 146 -1.03 3.45 -8.81
CA ALA A 146 -2.44 3.86 -8.87
C ALA A 146 -2.53 5.39 -9.05
N GLU A 147 -3.69 5.93 -9.41
CA GLU A 147 -3.84 7.39 -9.54
C GLU A 147 -3.95 8.09 -8.19
N GLY A 148 -4.39 7.36 -7.17
CA GLY A 148 -4.66 7.84 -5.83
C GLY A 148 -4.95 6.68 -4.88
N PHE A 149 -5.15 6.99 -3.61
CA PHE A 149 -5.80 6.07 -2.69
C PHE A 149 -6.61 6.84 -1.65
N GLU A 150 -7.64 6.18 -1.14
CA GLU A 150 -8.44 6.65 -0.02
C GLU A 150 -8.22 5.73 1.19
N VAL A 151 -8.28 6.29 2.40
CA VAL A 151 -8.17 5.52 3.64
C VAL A 151 -9.43 5.66 4.47
N LYS A 152 -10.01 4.53 4.86
CA LYS A 152 -11.09 4.45 5.84
C LYS A 152 -10.59 3.75 7.09
N LEU A 153 -10.75 4.40 8.24
CA LEU A 153 -10.47 3.77 9.53
C LEU A 153 -11.65 2.90 9.98
N HIS A 154 -11.32 1.71 10.47
CA HIS A 154 -12.26 0.71 10.97
C HIS A 154 -11.81 0.23 12.35
N ARG A 155 -12.63 0.43 13.39
CA ARG A 155 -12.39 -0.18 14.70
C ARG A 155 -12.97 -1.59 14.73
N GLY A 156 -12.13 -2.60 14.92
CA GLY A 156 -12.54 -4.01 14.90
C GLY A 156 -11.35 -4.93 14.79
N SER A 157 -11.49 -6.06 14.11
CA SER A 157 -10.35 -6.94 13.82
C SER A 157 -9.92 -6.84 12.35
N LEU A 158 -8.66 -7.18 12.05
CA LEU A 158 -8.20 -7.30 10.66
C LEU A 158 -9.11 -8.26 9.85
N LYS A 159 -9.53 -9.38 10.44
CA LYS A 159 -10.48 -10.31 9.81
C LYS A 159 -11.81 -9.66 9.44
N SER A 160 -12.32 -8.75 10.29
CA SER A 160 -13.53 -8.00 9.97
C SER A 160 -13.29 -6.98 8.85
N ALA A 161 -12.12 -6.33 8.82
CA ALA A 161 -11.74 -5.42 7.75
C ALA A 161 -11.59 -6.13 6.39
N VAL A 162 -10.99 -7.33 6.36
CA VAL A 162 -10.89 -8.14 5.14
C VAL A 162 -12.27 -8.49 4.58
N ARG A 163 -13.25 -8.81 5.44
CA ARG A 163 -14.63 -9.03 4.99
C ARG A 163 -15.26 -7.77 4.40
N LEU A 164 -14.98 -6.60 4.99
CA LEU A 164 -15.42 -5.32 4.42
C LEU A 164 -14.77 -5.08 3.05
N MET A 165 -13.48 -5.35 2.89
CA MET A 165 -12.80 -5.23 1.59
C MET A 165 -13.42 -6.14 0.53
N SER A 166 -13.76 -7.38 0.87
CA SER A 166 -14.44 -8.28 -0.06
C SER A 166 -15.80 -7.74 -0.51
N GLN A 167 -16.56 -7.11 0.39
CA GLN A 167 -17.86 -6.49 0.05
C GLN A 167 -17.71 -5.25 -0.83
N MET A 168 -16.57 -4.55 -0.75
CA MET A 168 -16.29 -3.38 -1.58
C MET A 168 -16.09 -3.76 -3.06
N LEU A 169 -15.64 -4.98 -3.35
CA LEU A 169 -15.49 -5.47 -4.73
C LEU A 169 -16.83 -5.54 -5.48
N ASP A 170 -17.91 -5.83 -4.77
CA ASP A 170 -19.25 -5.98 -5.36
C ASP A 170 -19.93 -4.62 -5.64
N GLY A 171 -19.41 -3.53 -5.08
CA GLY A 171 -20.06 -2.22 -5.03
C GLY A 171 -19.84 -1.32 -6.24
N ASP A 172 -18.93 -1.67 -7.16
CA ASP A 172 -18.51 -0.81 -8.28
C ASP A 172 -19.14 -1.19 -9.64
N MET A 173 -20.17 -2.05 -9.68
CA MET A 173 -20.87 -2.43 -10.93
C MET A 173 -21.77 -1.33 -11.54
N GLU A 174 -21.61 -0.06 -11.16
CA GLU A 174 -22.29 1.08 -11.78
C GLU A 174 -21.29 2.18 -12.16
N GLU A 175 -20.43 1.92 -13.15
CA GLU A 175 -20.04 2.90 -14.17
C GLU A 175 -19.25 2.18 -15.26
N GLY A 176 -19.99 1.64 -16.24
CA GLY A 176 -19.38 1.16 -17.47
C GLY A 176 -18.66 2.31 -18.20
N PRO A 177 -17.58 2.03 -18.92
CA PRO A 177 -16.82 3.08 -19.59
C PRO A 177 -17.68 3.79 -20.63
N SER A 178 -17.90 5.09 -20.45
CA SER A 178 -18.27 5.98 -21.54
C SER A 178 -17.15 5.97 -22.59
N ALA A 179 -17.56 5.61 -23.81
CA ALA A 179 -16.81 5.43 -25.07
C ALA A 179 -15.58 6.32 -25.31
#